data_AF-A5DYJ9-F1
#
_entry.id   AF-A5DYJ9-F1
#
_cell.length_a   1.000
_cell.length_b   1.000
_cell.length_c   1.000
_cell.angle_alpha   90.00
_cell.angle_beta   90.00
_cell.angle_gamma   90.00
#
_symmetry.space_group_name_H-M   'P 1'
#
loop_
_entity.id
_entity.type
_entity.pdbx_description
1 polymer ?
#
loop_
_entity_poly.entity_id
_entity_poly.type
_entity_poly.pdbx_seq_one_letter_code
_entity_poly.pdbx_strand_id
1 'polypeptide(L)'
;MTLFERVKLRDWRLELFTLGFIVIFIVLFKAGDFYNQSKVTTFLKSVQPTFAKQFFQFGVTPDKLYVKDSSENFSSYATGRLNIAKVDLKFTLAPRQNLFLWIMEHGFSIFTESVPTPQDKVEIVITPSGKYDNFIASIVSKLGMNDARKLNYFLSLCKTTDSPNLPQSFVYMSEANEFQDKITTTDLRQALTLQSASYA
;
A
#
# COMPACT_ATOMS: atom_id res chain seq x y z
N MET A 1 9.76 -34.04 -50.17
CA MET A 1 9.66 -32.68 -49.60
C MET A 1 10.54 -32.60 -48.37
N THR A 2 11.60 -31.81 -48.44
CA THR A 2 12.51 -31.56 -47.31
C THR A 2 11.82 -30.64 -46.29
N LEU A 3 12.26 -30.65 -45.03
CA LEU A 3 11.68 -29.82 -43.96
C LEU A 3 11.67 -28.32 -44.34
N PHE A 4 12.70 -27.85 -45.05
CA PHE A 4 12.82 -26.47 -45.49
C PHE A 4 11.80 -26.06 -46.56
N GLU A 5 11.45 -26.97 -47.48
CA GLU A 5 10.40 -26.71 -48.48
C GLU A 5 9.02 -26.54 -47.82
N ARG A 6 8.76 -27.29 -46.73
CA ARG A 6 7.51 -27.19 -45.96
C ARG A 6 7.41 -25.89 -45.17
N VAL A 7 8.52 -25.42 -44.61
CA VAL A 7 8.62 -24.10 -43.94
C VAL A 7 8.32 -22.98 -44.94
N LYS A 8 8.83 -23.05 -46.17
CA LYS A 8 8.64 -22.01 -47.19
C LYS A 8 7.21 -21.94 -47.76
N LEU A 9 6.50 -23.06 -47.82
CA LEU A 9 5.14 -23.15 -48.37
C LEU A 9 4.03 -22.77 -47.38
N ARG A 10 4.33 -22.69 -46.08
CA ARG A 10 3.35 -22.44 -45.03
C ARG A 10 3.00 -20.95 -44.91
N ASP A 11 1.74 -20.64 -44.61
CA ASP A 11 1.33 -19.26 -44.32
C ASP A 11 1.74 -18.86 -42.90
N TRP A 12 2.71 -17.96 -42.79
CA TRP A 12 3.28 -17.50 -41.51
C TRP A 12 2.52 -16.34 -40.88
N ARG A 13 1.48 -15.79 -41.54
CA ARG A 13 0.80 -14.58 -41.08
C ARG A 13 0.20 -14.74 -39.68
N LEU A 14 -0.45 -15.88 -39.41
CA LEU A 14 -1.03 -16.19 -38.10
C LEU A 14 0.06 -16.37 -37.03
N GLU A 15 1.15 -17.06 -37.36
CA GLU A 15 2.25 -17.30 -36.43
C GLU A 15 2.96 -15.99 -36.06
N LEU A 16 3.19 -15.10 -37.02
CA LEU A 16 3.76 -13.77 -36.76
C LEU A 16 2.81 -12.89 -35.94
N PHE A 17 1.49 -12.95 -36.22
CA PHE A 17 0.50 -12.21 -35.44
C PHE A 17 0.45 -12.68 -33.99
N THR A 18 0.38 -13.99 -33.76
CA THR A 18 0.37 -14.58 -32.40
C THR A 18 1.66 -14.32 -31.65
N LEU A 19 2.82 -14.44 -32.31
CA LEU A 19 4.11 -14.10 -31.71
C LEU A 19 4.19 -12.62 -31.36
N GLY A 20 3.76 -11.73 -32.26
CA GLY A 20 3.67 -10.30 -32.00
C GLY A 20 2.80 -9.98 -30.79
N PHE A 21 1.63 -10.62 -30.68
CA PHE A 21 0.74 -10.47 -29.54
C PHE A 21 1.39 -10.93 -28.22
N ILE A 22 2.08 -12.07 -28.22
CA ILE A 22 2.80 -12.57 -27.03
C ILE A 22 3.92 -11.60 -26.61
N VAL A 23 4.68 -11.07 -27.58
CA VAL A 23 5.74 -10.10 -27.30
C VAL A 23 5.15 -8.82 -26.69
N ILE A 24 4.06 -8.30 -27.26
CA ILE A 24 3.36 -7.13 -26.72
C ILE A 24 2.90 -7.40 -25.28
N PHE A 25 2.31 -8.57 -25.02
CA PHE A 25 1.86 -8.94 -23.69
C PHE A 25 3.01 -8.97 -22.66
N ILE A 26 4.15 -9.58 -23.01
CA ILE A 26 5.33 -9.62 -22.14
C ILE A 26 5.88 -8.22 -21.88
N VAL A 27 5.92 -7.35 -22.91
CA VAL A 27 6.38 -5.97 -22.78
C VAL A 27 5.48 -5.19 -21.84
N LEU A 28 4.15 -5.29 -21.99
CA LEU A 28 3.19 -4.63 -21.09
C LEU A 28 3.33 -5.11 -19.65
N PHE A 29 3.48 -6.43 -19.45
CA PHE A 29 3.68 -7.00 -18.12
C PHE A 29 4.95 -6.44 -17.45
N LYS A 30 6.08 -6.46 -18.17
CA LYS A 30 7.35 -5.94 -17.66
C LYS A 30 7.31 -4.43 -17.42
N ALA A 31 6.63 -3.67 -18.27
CA ALA A 31 6.47 -2.22 -18.10
C ALA A 31 5.65 -1.89 -16.85
N GLY A 32 4.52 -2.60 -16.62
CA GLY A 32 3.71 -2.43 -15.42
C GLY A 32 4.47 -2.78 -14.15
N ASP A 33 5.22 -3.89 -14.17
CA ASP A 33 6.07 -4.34 -13.06
C ASP A 33 7.17 -3.32 -12.72
N PHE A 34 7.84 -2.80 -13.74
CA PHE A 34 8.88 -1.77 -13.58
C PHE A 34 8.30 -0.46 -13.06
N TYR A 35 7.12 -0.07 -13.52
CA TYR A 35 6.43 1.14 -13.05
C TYR A 35 6.07 1.05 -11.55
N ASN A 36 5.52 -0.09 -11.13
CA ASN A 36 5.24 -0.38 -9.72
C ASN A 36 6.51 -0.33 -8.87
N GLN A 37 7.59 -0.95 -9.34
CA GLN A 37 8.90 -0.90 -8.67
C GLN A 37 9.42 0.54 -8.56
N SER A 38 9.30 1.35 -9.62
CA SER A 38 9.72 2.75 -9.63
C SER A 38 8.97 3.58 -8.58
N LYS A 39 7.65 3.39 -8.44
CA LYS A 39 6.83 4.06 -7.41
C LYS A 39 7.33 3.76 -6.01
N VAL A 40 7.54 2.48 -5.68
CA VAL A 40 8.03 2.06 -4.35
C VAL A 40 9.41 2.62 -4.08
N THR A 41 10.32 2.55 -5.05
CA THR A 41 11.67 3.09 -4.88
C THR A 41 11.67 4.60 -4.66
N THR A 42 10.78 5.32 -5.36
CA THR A 42 10.66 6.78 -5.25
C THR A 42 10.12 7.17 -3.88
N PHE A 43 9.08 6.48 -3.41
CA PHE A 43 8.52 6.69 -2.06
C PHE A 43 9.53 6.37 -0.95
N LEU A 44 10.25 5.24 -1.05
CA LEU A 44 11.24 4.88 -0.03
C LEU A 44 12.41 5.87 0.00
N LYS A 45 12.86 6.36 -1.17
CA LYS A 45 13.91 7.39 -1.24
C LYS A 45 13.46 8.73 -0.64
N SER A 46 12.20 9.12 -0.81
CA SER A 46 11.70 10.39 -0.25
C SER A 46 11.58 10.33 1.28
N VAL A 47 11.27 9.16 1.83
CA VAL A 47 11.09 8.92 3.27
C VAL A 47 12.40 8.56 3.99
N GLN A 48 13.37 8.01 3.26
CA GLN A 48 14.71 7.64 3.74
C GLN A 48 15.40 8.68 4.63
N PRO A 49 15.46 9.99 4.30
CA PRO A 49 16.18 10.96 5.14
C PRO A 49 15.59 11.11 6.55
N THR A 50 14.28 10.89 6.71
CA THR A 50 13.63 10.96 8.03
C THR A 50 13.90 9.68 8.81
N PHE A 51 13.80 8.52 8.16
CA PHE A 51 14.03 7.24 8.83
C PHE A 51 15.49 7.04 9.20
N ALA A 52 16.44 7.37 8.33
CA ALA A 52 17.88 7.25 8.61
C ALA A 52 18.35 8.13 9.77
N LYS A 53 17.64 9.21 10.09
CA LYS A 53 17.91 10.05 11.27
C LYS A 53 17.38 9.44 12.57
N GLN A 54 16.29 8.68 12.50
CA GLN A 54 15.55 8.20 13.68
C GLN A 54 15.84 6.73 14.00
N PHE A 55 16.24 5.96 13.00
CA PHE A 55 16.48 4.53 13.06
C PHE A 55 17.91 4.22 12.61
N PHE A 56 18.55 3.26 13.28
CA PHE A 56 19.88 2.78 12.91
C PHE A 56 19.88 2.10 11.53
N GLN A 57 18.85 1.31 11.24
CA GLN A 57 18.71 0.60 9.97
C GLN A 57 17.37 0.95 9.31
N PHE A 58 17.44 1.30 8.02
CA PHE A 58 16.28 1.49 7.15
C PHE A 58 16.47 0.66 5.88
N GLY A 59 15.53 -0.23 5.61
CA GLY A 59 15.61 -1.22 4.54
C GLY A 59 16.08 -2.60 5.01
N VAL A 60 16.01 -3.55 4.09
CA VAL A 60 16.33 -4.97 4.36
C VAL A 60 17.82 -5.20 4.61
N THR A 61 18.63 -4.41 3.94
CA THR A 61 20.09 -4.42 4.06
C THR A 61 20.55 -2.99 3.77
N PRO A 62 21.73 -2.54 4.24
CA PRO A 62 22.23 -1.20 3.89
C PRO A 62 22.18 -0.89 2.39
N ASP A 63 22.36 -1.91 1.54
CA ASP A 63 22.34 -1.78 0.08
C ASP A 63 20.95 -2.01 -0.55
N LYS A 64 19.98 -2.56 0.20
CA LYS A 64 18.68 -2.99 -0.32
C LYS A 64 17.51 -2.41 0.49
N LEU A 65 16.82 -1.43 -0.11
CA LEU A 65 15.73 -0.71 0.54
C LEU A 65 14.43 -1.53 0.70
N TYR A 66 14.15 -2.48 -0.18
CA TYR A 66 12.91 -3.28 -0.13
C TYR A 66 13.13 -4.68 -0.68
N VAL A 67 12.24 -5.59 -0.27
CA VAL A 67 12.04 -6.90 -0.86
C VAL A 67 10.76 -6.85 -1.70
N LYS A 68 10.83 -7.46 -2.88
CA LYS A 68 9.70 -7.62 -3.77
C LYS A 68 9.11 -9.00 -3.54
N ASP A 69 7.95 -9.07 -2.91
CA ASP A 69 7.24 -10.32 -2.65
C ASP A 69 6.40 -10.75 -3.86
N SER A 70 5.81 -9.77 -4.55
CA SER A 70 5.08 -9.95 -5.81
C SER A 70 5.24 -8.70 -6.70
N SER A 71 4.68 -8.71 -7.91
CA SER A 71 4.59 -7.51 -8.77
C SER A 71 3.71 -6.39 -8.20
N GLU A 72 2.91 -6.72 -7.19
CA GLU A 72 2.03 -5.80 -6.45
C GLU A 72 2.53 -5.53 -5.03
N ASN A 73 3.10 -6.55 -4.37
CA ASN A 73 3.44 -6.53 -2.96
C ASN A 73 4.92 -6.30 -2.74
N PHE A 74 5.25 -5.26 -1.98
CA PHE A 74 6.62 -4.94 -1.60
C PHE A 74 6.68 -4.74 -0.08
N SER A 75 7.80 -5.14 0.51
CA SER A 75 8.03 -5.04 1.94
C SER A 75 9.35 -4.35 2.23
N SER A 76 9.33 -3.42 3.18
CA SER A 76 10.52 -2.79 3.75
C SER A 76 10.36 -2.73 5.26
N TYR A 77 11.46 -2.53 5.97
CA TYR A 77 11.42 -2.41 7.42
C TYR A 77 12.47 -1.42 7.93
N ALA A 78 12.26 -0.92 9.15
CA ALA A 78 13.21 -0.08 9.86
C ALA A 78 13.38 -0.54 11.31
N THR A 79 14.60 -0.51 11.83
CA THR A 79 14.94 -1.00 13.18
C THR A 79 16.02 -0.15 13.84
N GLY A 80 16.21 -0.36 15.15
CA GLY A 80 17.27 0.27 15.92
C GLY A 80 16.93 1.66 16.46
N ARG A 81 15.67 1.87 16.84
CA ARG A 81 15.23 3.02 17.65
C ARG A 81 14.83 2.54 19.04
N LEU A 82 15.19 3.30 20.08
CA LEU A 82 14.82 2.98 21.46
C LEU A 82 13.29 2.86 21.59
N ASN A 83 12.81 1.84 22.32
CA ASN A 83 11.40 1.53 22.59
C ASN A 83 10.55 1.08 21.37
N ILE A 84 11.16 0.93 20.20
CA ILE A 84 10.50 0.42 18.99
C ILE A 84 11.22 -0.85 18.54
N ALA A 85 10.51 -1.98 18.55
CA ALA A 85 11.06 -3.26 18.13
C ALA A 85 11.32 -3.26 16.62
N LYS A 86 10.34 -2.80 15.84
CA LYS A 86 10.43 -2.68 14.37
C LYS A 86 9.36 -1.76 13.82
N VAL A 87 9.63 -1.24 12.63
CA VAL A 87 8.64 -0.61 11.76
C VAL A 87 8.57 -1.39 10.47
N ASP A 88 7.41 -1.93 10.13
CA ASP A 88 7.17 -2.63 8.87
C ASP A 88 6.45 -1.68 7.91
N LEU A 89 6.95 -1.57 6.67
CA LEU A 89 6.31 -0.86 5.57
C LEU A 89 5.87 -1.88 4.53
N LYS A 90 4.56 -2.08 4.40
CA LYS A 90 3.95 -2.99 3.43
C LYS A 90 3.28 -2.19 2.34
N PHE A 91 3.66 -2.44 1.10
CA PHE A 91 3.09 -1.82 -0.08
C PHE A 91 2.18 -2.81 -0.76
N THR A 92 0.94 -2.41 -1.02
CA THR A 92 -0.02 -3.14 -1.87
C THR A 92 -0.36 -2.21 -3.03
N LEU A 93 0.16 -2.49 -4.22
CA LEU A 93 -0.07 -1.66 -5.40
C LEU A 93 -1.16 -2.25 -6.29
N ALA A 94 -1.75 -1.39 -7.14
CA ALA A 94 -2.64 -1.87 -8.20
C ALA A 94 -1.91 -2.84 -9.17
N PRO A 95 -2.60 -3.87 -9.68
CA PRO A 95 -2.04 -4.95 -10.52
C PRO A 95 -1.79 -4.52 -11.98
N ARG A 96 -1.00 -3.46 -12.18
CA ARG A 96 -0.75 -2.84 -13.50
C ARG A 96 -0.03 -3.75 -14.49
N GLN A 97 0.70 -4.75 -14.00
CA GLN A 97 1.36 -5.74 -14.85
C GLN A 97 0.36 -6.63 -15.59
N ASN A 98 -0.84 -6.82 -15.05
CA ASN A 98 -1.91 -7.55 -15.71
C ASN A 98 -2.97 -6.57 -16.22
N LEU A 99 -2.72 -6.02 -17.40
CA LEU A 99 -3.59 -5.01 -18.02
C LEU A 99 -5.06 -5.48 -18.10
N PHE A 100 -5.29 -6.76 -18.40
CA PHE A 100 -6.63 -7.28 -18.54
C PHE A 100 -7.37 -7.30 -17.20
N LEU A 101 -6.70 -7.81 -16.15
CA LEU A 101 -7.23 -7.82 -14.80
C LEU A 101 -7.43 -6.40 -14.26
N TRP A 102 -6.47 -5.50 -14.48
CA TRP A 102 -6.57 -4.09 -14.05
C TRP A 102 -7.76 -3.36 -14.69
N ILE A 103 -7.98 -3.54 -16.00
CA ILE A 103 -9.15 -2.97 -16.70
C ILE A 103 -10.44 -3.59 -16.19
N MET A 104 -10.45 -4.90 -16.00
CA MET A 104 -11.63 -5.64 -15.55
C MET A 104 -12.03 -5.26 -14.12
N GLU A 105 -11.08 -5.15 -13.19
CA GLU A 105 -11.30 -4.67 -11.83
C GLU A 105 -11.84 -3.24 -11.82
N HIS A 106 -11.27 -2.35 -12.64
CA HIS A 106 -11.77 -0.99 -12.77
C HIS A 106 -13.21 -0.96 -13.32
N GLY A 107 -13.49 -1.78 -14.35
CA GLY A 107 -14.83 -1.95 -14.90
C GLY A 107 -15.83 -2.44 -13.85
N PHE A 108 -15.52 -3.53 -13.13
CA PHE A 108 -16.40 -4.09 -12.11
C PHE A 108 -16.61 -3.16 -10.92
N SER A 109 -15.61 -2.38 -10.51
CA SER A 109 -15.73 -1.43 -9.39
C SER A 109 -16.82 -0.37 -9.62
N ILE A 110 -17.14 -0.05 -10.88
CA ILE A 110 -18.21 0.89 -11.24
C ILE A 110 -19.60 0.24 -11.08
N PHE A 111 -19.71 -1.07 -11.32
CA PHE A 111 -20.99 -1.79 -11.28
C PHE A 111 -21.29 -2.45 -9.93
N THR A 112 -20.30 -2.65 -9.06
CA THR A 112 -20.46 -3.41 -7.82
C THR A 112 -19.53 -2.92 -6.71
N GLU A 113 -20.11 -2.48 -5.58
CA GLU A 113 -19.37 -2.02 -4.39
C GLU A 113 -18.56 -3.12 -3.69
N SER A 114 -18.79 -4.39 -4.03
CA SER A 114 -18.07 -5.53 -3.45
C SER A 114 -16.64 -5.68 -3.97
N VAL A 115 -16.31 -5.09 -5.12
CA VAL A 115 -14.94 -5.11 -5.67
C VAL A 115 -14.30 -3.75 -5.40
N PRO A 116 -13.34 -3.65 -4.46
CA PRO A 116 -12.69 -2.39 -4.18
C PRO A 116 -11.86 -1.95 -5.39
N THR A 117 -11.88 -0.64 -5.67
CA THR A 117 -11.03 -0.07 -6.72
C THR A 117 -9.55 -0.39 -6.42
N PRO A 118 -8.78 -0.89 -7.40
CA PRO A 118 -7.37 -1.18 -7.20
C PRO A 118 -6.61 0.13 -6.98
N GLN A 119 -6.20 0.38 -5.74
CA GLN A 119 -5.49 1.57 -5.32
C GLN A 119 -4.12 1.21 -4.74
N ASP A 120 -3.16 2.14 -4.85
CA ASP A 120 -1.85 1.99 -4.23
C ASP A 120 -1.94 2.34 -2.75
N LYS A 121 -1.64 1.38 -1.88
CA LYS A 121 -1.71 1.51 -0.42
C LYS A 121 -0.35 1.22 0.21
N VAL A 122 -0.01 2.00 1.23
CA VAL A 122 1.18 1.78 2.07
C VAL A 122 0.70 1.67 3.51
N GLU A 123 0.91 0.50 4.10
CA GLU A 123 0.64 0.23 5.50
C GLU A 123 1.96 0.36 6.27
N ILE A 124 1.99 1.24 7.26
CA ILE A 124 3.14 1.45 8.14
C ILE A 124 2.77 0.97 9.54
N VAL A 125 3.37 -0.15 9.96
CA VAL A 125 3.09 -0.78 11.25
C VAL A 125 4.27 -0.59 12.17
N ILE A 126 4.08 0.18 13.24
CA ILE A 126 5.10 0.40 14.27
C ILE A 126 4.82 -0.55 15.44
N THR A 127 5.75 -1.47 15.70
CA THR A 127 5.65 -2.39 16.84
C THR A 127 6.51 -1.87 17.99
N PRO A 128 5.91 -1.46 19.13
CA PRO A 128 6.68 -1.03 20.29
C PRO A 128 7.33 -2.23 20.99
N SER A 129 8.43 -2.03 21.70
CA SER A 129 9.15 -3.12 22.39
C SER A 129 8.71 -3.34 23.85
N GLY A 130 7.97 -2.38 24.43
CA GLY A 130 7.49 -2.44 25.81
C GLY A 130 6.29 -3.38 26.00
N LYS A 131 5.99 -3.70 27.26
CA LYS A 131 4.71 -4.32 27.65
C LYS A 131 3.71 -3.20 27.92
N TYR A 132 2.53 -3.31 27.31
CA TYR A 132 1.43 -2.38 27.48
C TYR A 132 0.17 -3.14 27.88
N ASP A 133 -0.72 -2.49 28.62
CA ASP A 133 -2.05 -3.01 28.86
C ASP A 133 -2.85 -3.00 27.56
N ASN A 134 -3.80 -3.93 27.44
CA ASN A 134 -4.64 -4.03 26.26
C ASN A 134 -5.69 -2.92 26.29
N PHE A 135 -5.65 -2.03 25.29
CA PHE A 135 -6.67 -1.02 25.06
C PHE A 135 -6.84 -0.76 23.57
N ILE A 136 -7.99 -0.20 23.18
CA ILE A 136 -8.26 0.17 21.79
C ILE A 136 -8.46 1.67 21.70
N ALA A 137 -7.62 2.31 20.88
CA ALA A 137 -7.75 3.72 20.56
C ALA A 137 -7.17 4.02 19.17
N SER A 138 -7.83 4.90 18.43
CA SER A 138 -7.46 5.25 17.07
C SER A 138 -7.95 6.65 16.70
N ILE A 139 -7.28 7.24 15.71
CA ILE A 139 -7.72 8.44 15.00
C ILE A 139 -7.98 8.02 13.56
N VAL A 140 -9.19 8.25 13.07
CA VAL A 140 -9.61 7.79 11.74
C VAL A 140 -10.22 8.94 10.96
N SER A 141 -10.02 8.96 9.64
CA SER A 141 -10.71 9.91 8.77
C SER A 141 -12.19 9.55 8.69
N LYS A 142 -13.07 10.56 8.70
CA LYS A 142 -14.51 10.34 8.59
C LYS A 142 -14.90 9.66 7.27
N LEU A 143 -14.11 9.89 6.21
CA LEU A 143 -14.30 9.28 4.89
C LEU A 143 -13.99 7.77 4.91
N GLY A 144 -12.90 7.35 5.56
CA GLY A 144 -12.48 5.94 5.61
C GLY A 144 -12.96 5.17 6.85
N MET A 145 -13.80 5.77 7.69
CA MET A 145 -14.18 5.23 8.99
C MET A 145 -14.89 3.87 8.90
N ASN A 146 -15.72 3.66 7.89
CA ASN A 146 -16.44 2.39 7.72
C ASN A 146 -15.51 1.26 7.30
N ASP A 147 -14.56 1.53 6.41
CA ASP A 147 -13.59 0.53 5.97
C ASP A 147 -12.60 0.19 7.08
N ALA A 148 -12.19 1.19 7.88
CA ALA A 148 -11.37 0.95 9.06
C ALA A 148 -12.03 -0.02 10.05
N ARG A 149 -13.35 0.10 10.28
CA ARG A 149 -14.11 -0.83 11.13
C ARG A 149 -14.22 -2.24 10.52
N LYS A 150 -14.37 -2.35 9.21
CA LYS A 150 -14.43 -3.65 8.51
C LYS A 150 -13.08 -4.37 8.57
N LEU A 151 -11.98 -3.63 8.34
CA LEU A 151 -10.63 -4.18 8.36
C LEU A 151 -10.16 -4.51 9.78
N ASN A 152 -10.57 -3.73 10.77
CA ASN A 152 -10.20 -3.91 12.17
C ASN A 152 -11.45 -4.06 13.03
N TYR A 153 -11.89 -5.29 13.25
CA TYR A 153 -13.07 -5.61 14.06
C TYR A 153 -13.07 -4.91 15.43
N PHE A 154 -11.91 -4.80 16.09
CA PHE A 154 -11.76 -4.13 17.39
C PHE A 154 -12.21 -2.65 17.36
N LEU A 155 -12.05 -1.94 16.24
CA LEU A 155 -12.49 -0.55 16.10
C LEU A 155 -14.02 -0.43 16.03
N SER A 156 -14.73 -1.50 15.64
CA SER A 156 -16.19 -1.51 15.62
C SER A 156 -16.82 -1.49 17.02
N LEU A 157 -16.05 -1.90 18.04
CA LEU A 157 -16.47 -1.90 19.45
C LEU A 157 -16.30 -0.53 20.12
N CYS A 158 -15.52 0.37 19.50
CA CYS A 158 -15.17 1.66 20.08
C CYS A 158 -16.25 2.71 19.87
N LYS A 159 -16.32 3.67 20.80
CA LYS A 159 -17.19 4.84 20.65
C LYS A 159 -16.48 5.90 19.78
N THR A 160 -17.21 6.48 18.85
CA THR A 160 -16.74 7.64 18.08
C THR A 160 -17.02 8.93 18.81
N THR A 161 -16.00 9.77 18.95
CA THR A 161 -16.12 11.09 19.58
C THR A 161 -15.39 12.13 18.77
N ASP A 162 -16.11 13.21 18.46
CA ASP A 162 -15.53 14.42 17.88
C ASP A 162 -14.95 15.30 19.01
N SER A 163 -13.83 15.96 18.72
CA SER A 163 -13.18 16.87 19.66
C SER A 163 -12.57 18.04 18.89
N PRO A 164 -12.58 19.26 19.45
CA PRO A 164 -11.93 20.42 18.84
C PRO A 164 -10.40 20.28 18.76
N ASN A 165 -9.81 19.28 19.43
CA ASN A 165 -8.38 18.99 19.35
C ASN A 165 -7.96 18.41 17.99
N LEU A 166 -8.91 17.88 17.21
CA LEU A 166 -8.65 17.36 15.86
C LEU A 166 -9.31 18.22 14.79
N PRO A 167 -8.75 18.23 13.56
CA PRO A 167 -9.45 18.76 12.40
C PRO A 167 -10.77 18.02 12.19
N GLN A 168 -11.79 18.74 11.69
CA GLN A 168 -13.15 18.21 11.54
C GLN A 168 -13.26 16.95 10.66
N SER A 169 -12.27 16.67 9.81
CA SER A 169 -12.21 15.50 8.94
C SER A 169 -11.79 14.21 9.66
N PHE A 170 -11.33 14.31 10.90
CA PHE A 170 -10.91 13.17 11.71
C PHE A 170 -11.82 12.99 12.92
N VAL A 171 -11.87 11.77 13.44
CA VAL A 171 -12.64 11.39 14.62
C VAL A 171 -11.82 10.44 15.48
N TYR A 172 -11.97 10.53 16.80
CA TYR A 172 -11.43 9.53 17.72
C TYR A 172 -12.34 8.31 17.76
N MET A 173 -11.76 7.12 17.72
CA MET A 173 -12.47 5.87 18.07
C MET A 173 -11.67 5.20 19.19
N SER A 174 -12.21 5.25 20.40
CA SER A 174 -11.58 4.67 21.58
C SER A 174 -12.60 3.98 22.49
N GLU A 175 -12.11 3.07 23.32
CA GLU A 175 -12.91 2.41 24.35
C GLU A 175 -13.29 3.38 25.47
N ALA A 176 -12.35 4.22 25.91
CA ALA A 176 -12.55 5.27 26.90
C ALA A 176 -12.13 6.64 26.34
N ASN A 177 -12.76 7.72 26.84
CA ASN A 177 -12.43 9.08 26.41
C ASN A 177 -11.07 9.55 26.94
N GLU A 178 -10.59 8.96 28.04
CA GLU A 178 -9.32 9.35 28.69
C GLU A 178 -8.08 9.15 27.82
N PHE A 179 -8.17 8.32 26.77
CA PHE A 179 -7.05 8.06 25.87
C PHE A 179 -6.81 9.18 24.85
N GLN A 180 -7.80 10.02 24.58
CA GLN A 180 -7.78 10.97 23.47
C GLN A 180 -6.69 12.03 23.62
N ASP A 181 -6.60 12.61 24.81
CA ASP A 181 -5.60 13.64 25.14
C ASP A 181 -4.19 13.07 25.24
N LYS A 182 -4.05 11.79 25.62
CA LYS A 182 -2.75 11.11 25.74
C LYS A 182 -2.16 10.71 24.39
N ILE A 183 -3.00 10.37 23.41
CA ILE A 183 -2.57 9.94 22.08
C ILE A 183 -2.22 11.13 21.20
N THR A 184 -2.84 12.28 21.43
CA THR A 184 -2.75 13.42 20.53
C THR A 184 -1.62 14.36 20.94
N THR A 185 -0.45 14.15 20.34
CA THR A 185 0.67 15.09 20.46
C THR A 185 0.48 16.28 19.52
N THR A 186 1.04 17.45 19.88
CA THR A 186 1.00 18.67 19.05
C THR A 186 1.50 18.43 17.63
N ASP A 187 2.59 17.67 17.48
CA ASP A 187 3.19 17.35 16.18
C ASP A 187 2.28 16.46 15.33
N LEU A 188 1.61 15.48 15.97
CA LEU A 188 0.64 14.62 15.30
C LEU A 188 -0.55 15.45 14.79
N ARG A 189 -1.05 16.38 15.61
CA ARG A 189 -2.14 17.28 15.21
C ARG A 189 -1.77 18.13 13.99
N GLN A 190 -0.54 18.61 13.91
CA GLN A 190 -0.06 19.38 12.76
C GLN A 190 0.07 18.52 11.49
N ALA A 191 0.42 17.24 11.63
CA ALA A 191 0.52 16.31 10.51
C ALA A 191 -0.85 15.95 9.91
N LEU A 192 -1.93 16.00 10.71
CA LEU A 192 -3.30 15.74 10.26
C LEU A 192 -3.85 16.92 9.46
N THR A 193 -3.69 16.88 8.14
CA THR A 193 -4.20 17.87 7.20
C THR A 193 -5.42 17.35 6.45
N LEU A 194 -6.20 18.24 5.80
CA LEU A 194 -7.32 17.84 4.94
C LEU A 194 -6.90 16.87 3.83
N GLN A 195 -5.69 17.05 3.28
CA GLN A 195 -5.11 16.19 2.25
C GLN A 195 -4.82 14.78 2.77
N SER A 196 -4.41 14.66 4.03
CA SER A 196 -4.24 13.35 4.69
C SER A 196 -5.57 12.66 4.97
N ALA A 197 -6.67 13.41 5.10
CA ALA A 197 -8.00 12.86 5.36
C ALA A 197 -8.72 12.36 4.10
N SER A 198 -8.42 12.95 2.94
CA SER A 198 -9.09 12.63 1.66
C SER A 198 -8.62 11.34 1.00
N TYR A 199 -7.64 10.64 1.58
CA TYR A 199 -7.19 9.35 1.06
C TYR A 199 -8.12 8.23 1.59
N ALA A 200 -9.04 7.80 0.71
CA ALA A 200 -9.82 6.58 0.82
C ALA A 200 -9.64 5.75 -0.46
#